data_AF-A0A7G5DX97-F1
#
_entry.id   AF-A0A7G5DX97-F1
#
_cell.length_a   1.000
_cell.length_b   1.000
_cell.length_c   1.000
_cell.angle_alpha   90.00
_cell.angle_beta   90.00
_cell.angle_gamma   90.00
#
_symmetry.space_group_name_H-M   'P 1'
#
loop_
_entity.id
_entity.type
_entity.pdbx_description
1 polymer ?
#
loop_
_entity_poly.entity_id
_entity_poly.type
_entity_poly.pdbx_seq_one_letter_code
_entity_poly.pdbx_strand_id
1 'polypeptide(L)'
;MKSNRNNPNILNELIKINNDRIEGYKLAVDLANEQGEGAREAVFKKLAAQSEKFIAELSPLVEFAGQDATDRTKLSGELFRLWMVIKSKLSGGNMQHLLEQCERGEAVFSEVYEKALAEENKLSIGAKNLIQIQLSQQREAHENIKILCGI
;
A
#
# COMPACT_ATOMS: atom_id res chain seq x y z
N MET A 1 0.47 -33.50 3.15
CA MET A 1 0.28 -32.72 1.90
C MET A 1 0.43 -31.25 2.23
N LYS A 2 1.45 -30.55 1.69
CA LYS A 2 1.52 -29.09 1.76
C LYS A 2 0.40 -28.55 0.86
N SER A 3 -0.51 -27.76 1.40
CA SER A 3 -1.55 -27.10 0.58
C SER A 3 -0.87 -26.26 -0.48
N ASN A 4 -1.10 -26.57 -1.75
CA ASN A 4 -0.63 -25.77 -2.89
C ASN A 4 -1.62 -24.64 -3.23
N ARG A 5 -2.68 -24.45 -2.42
CA ARG A 5 -3.67 -23.39 -2.60
C ARG A 5 -3.29 -22.17 -1.78
N ASN A 6 -3.37 -21.00 -2.40
CA ASN A 6 -3.24 -19.73 -1.70
C ASN A 6 -4.46 -19.51 -0.80
N ASN A 7 -4.26 -18.98 0.40
CA ASN A 7 -5.34 -18.50 1.24
C ASN A 7 -5.81 -17.14 0.66
N PRO A 8 -7.03 -17.08 0.08
CA PRO A 8 -7.52 -15.87 -0.56
C PRO A 8 -7.71 -14.73 0.44
N ASN A 9 -7.95 -15.02 1.73
CA ASN A 9 -8.08 -13.97 2.75
C ASN A 9 -6.76 -13.21 2.96
N ILE A 10 -5.62 -13.91 2.96
CA ILE A 10 -4.30 -13.25 3.12
C ILE A 10 -4.03 -12.35 1.92
N LEU A 11 -4.29 -12.85 0.71
CA LEU A 11 -4.12 -12.08 -0.52
C LEU A 11 -5.06 -10.87 -0.58
N ASN A 12 -6.32 -11.03 -0.16
CA ASN A 12 -7.27 -9.94 -0.05
C ASN A 12 -6.86 -8.90 1.01
N GLU A 13 -6.21 -9.28 2.11
CA GLU A 13 -5.61 -8.31 3.04
C GLU A 13 -4.49 -7.48 2.39
N LEU A 14 -3.68 -8.09 1.51
CA LEU A 14 -2.68 -7.38 0.73
C LEU A 14 -3.29 -6.44 -0.33
N ILE A 15 -4.40 -6.85 -0.95
CA ILE A 15 -5.14 -5.97 -1.88
C ILE A 15 -5.74 -4.77 -1.12
N LYS A 16 -6.36 -5.01 0.03
CA LYS A 16 -6.95 -3.95 0.89
C LYS A 16 -5.94 -2.88 1.28
N ILE A 17 -4.73 -3.27 1.69
CA ILE A 17 -3.69 -2.31 2.06
C ILE A 17 -3.17 -1.52 0.85
N ASN A 18 -3.12 -2.11 -0.35
CA ASN A 18 -2.78 -1.37 -1.57
C ASN A 18 -3.89 -0.40 -1.97
N ASN A 19 -5.17 -0.78 -1.82
CA ASN A 19 -6.29 0.14 -2.00
C ASN A 19 -6.19 1.33 -1.05
N ASP A 20 -5.85 1.11 0.23
CA ASP A 20 -5.63 2.20 1.18
C ASP A 20 -4.48 3.10 0.72
N ARG A 21 -3.39 2.50 0.23
CA ARG A 21 -2.21 3.22 -0.27
C ARG A 21 -2.54 4.11 -1.47
N ILE A 22 -3.39 3.63 -2.40
CA ILE A 22 -3.88 4.40 -3.56
C ILE A 22 -4.68 5.63 -3.12
N GLU A 23 -5.72 5.42 -2.30
CA GLU A 23 -6.58 6.52 -1.83
C GLU A 23 -5.77 7.59 -1.11
N GLY A 24 -4.75 7.13 -0.42
CA GLY A 24 -3.83 7.99 0.24
C GLY A 24 -2.96 8.87 -0.60
N TYR A 25 -2.31 8.26 -1.58
CA TYR A 25 -1.48 9.00 -2.51
C TYR A 25 -2.30 9.91 -3.41
N LYS A 26 -3.59 9.61 -3.68
CA LYS A 26 -4.49 10.58 -4.34
C LYS A 26 -4.64 11.86 -3.51
N LEU A 27 -4.90 11.76 -2.21
CA LEU A 27 -4.98 12.92 -1.33
C LEU A 27 -3.65 13.69 -1.26
N ALA A 28 -2.53 12.97 -1.25
CA ALA A 28 -1.19 13.58 -1.27
C ALA A 28 -0.90 14.32 -2.59
N VAL A 29 -1.36 13.78 -3.73
CA VAL A 29 -1.28 14.42 -5.04
C VAL A 29 -2.10 15.71 -5.07
N ASP A 30 -3.33 15.68 -4.56
CA ASP A 30 -4.19 16.87 -4.53
C ASP A 30 -3.54 17.99 -3.71
N LEU A 31 -3.02 17.68 -2.52
CA LEU A 31 -2.34 18.67 -1.68
C LEU A 31 -1.05 19.20 -2.33
N ALA A 32 -0.24 18.33 -2.94
CA ALA A 32 0.98 18.74 -3.62
C ALA A 32 0.67 19.68 -4.80
N ASN A 33 -0.41 19.42 -5.54
CA ASN A 33 -0.89 20.30 -6.60
C ASN A 33 -1.31 21.67 -6.06
N GLU A 34 -2.10 21.71 -4.99
CA GLU A 34 -2.53 22.97 -4.36
C GLU A 34 -1.35 23.83 -3.87
N GLN A 35 -0.25 23.19 -3.45
CA GLN A 35 0.94 23.87 -2.93
C GLN A 35 2.02 24.15 -3.99
N GLY A 36 1.81 23.75 -5.25
CA GLY A 36 2.81 23.93 -6.32
C GLY A 36 4.04 23.00 -6.21
N GLU A 37 3.89 21.87 -5.53
CA GLU A 37 4.96 20.92 -5.19
C GLU A 37 5.07 19.79 -6.24
N GLY A 38 5.23 20.16 -7.52
CA GLY A 38 5.12 19.23 -8.65
C GLY A 38 6.09 18.04 -8.64
N ALA A 39 7.29 18.20 -8.05
CA ALA A 39 8.23 17.08 -7.90
C ALA A 39 7.70 16.00 -6.94
N ARG A 40 7.06 16.41 -5.84
CA ARG A 40 6.46 15.49 -4.85
C ARG A 40 5.17 14.89 -5.40
N GLU A 41 4.37 15.69 -6.10
CA GLU A 41 3.18 15.22 -6.82
C GLU A 41 3.50 14.03 -7.75
N ALA A 42 4.55 14.17 -8.58
CA ALA A 42 4.99 13.11 -9.48
C ALA A 42 5.39 11.82 -8.75
N VAL A 43 6.01 11.94 -7.57
CA VAL A 43 6.37 10.80 -6.71
C VAL A 43 5.13 10.11 -6.18
N PHE A 44 4.17 10.86 -5.64
CA PHE A 44 2.91 10.29 -5.13
C PHE A 44 2.10 9.58 -6.22
N LYS A 45 2.05 10.14 -7.43
CA LYS A 45 1.45 9.47 -8.61
C LYS A 45 2.12 8.14 -8.92
N LYS A 46 3.46 8.09 -8.91
CA LYS A 46 4.22 6.86 -9.16
C LYS A 46 3.91 5.78 -8.11
N LEU A 47 3.73 6.17 -6.86
CA LEU A 47 3.44 5.26 -5.76
C LEU A 47 2.01 4.70 -5.84
N ALA A 48 1.03 5.54 -6.17
CA ALA A 48 -0.34 5.08 -6.46
C ALA A 48 -0.34 4.05 -7.61
N ALA A 49 0.35 4.33 -8.71
CA ALA A 49 0.46 3.40 -9.84
C ALA A 49 1.18 2.09 -9.47
N GLN A 50 2.18 2.13 -8.58
CA GLN A 50 2.81 0.92 -8.06
C GLN A 50 1.79 0.06 -7.28
N SER A 51 0.95 0.68 -6.44
CA SER A 51 -0.09 -0.03 -5.69
C SER A 51 -1.15 -0.65 -6.60
N GLU A 52 -1.57 0.05 -7.66
CA GLU A 52 -2.48 -0.50 -8.68
C GLU A 52 -1.88 -1.74 -9.36
N LYS A 53 -0.59 -1.66 -9.72
CA LYS A 53 0.14 -2.81 -10.28
C LYS A 53 0.16 -3.99 -9.31
N PHE A 54 0.42 -3.75 -8.02
CA PHE A 54 0.45 -4.83 -7.03
C PHE A 54 -0.91 -5.52 -6.89
N ILE A 55 -2.01 -4.76 -6.91
CA ILE A 55 -3.37 -5.31 -6.90
C ILE A 55 -3.61 -6.16 -8.15
N ALA A 56 -3.22 -5.67 -9.34
CA ALA A 56 -3.39 -6.40 -10.58
C ALA A 56 -2.62 -7.74 -10.61
N GLU A 57 -1.46 -7.81 -9.94
CA GLU A 57 -0.69 -9.06 -9.80
C GLU A 57 -1.28 -10.02 -8.74
N LEU A 58 -1.87 -9.49 -7.66
CA LEU A 58 -2.45 -10.28 -6.57
C LEU A 58 -3.84 -10.81 -6.89
N SER A 59 -4.66 -10.07 -7.63
CA SER A 59 -6.07 -10.38 -7.91
C SER A 59 -6.28 -11.75 -8.55
N PRO A 60 -5.51 -12.15 -9.59
CA PRO A 60 -5.65 -13.48 -10.18
C PRO A 60 -5.37 -14.62 -9.21
N LEU A 61 -4.51 -14.40 -8.19
CA LEU A 61 -4.21 -15.40 -7.17
C LEU A 61 -5.37 -15.60 -6.18
N VAL A 62 -6.17 -14.57 -5.95
CA VAL A 62 -7.41 -14.62 -5.14
C VAL A 62 -8.49 -15.38 -5.90
N GLU A 63 -8.71 -15.00 -7.16
CA GLU A 63 -9.69 -15.63 -8.07
C GLU A 63 -9.41 -17.11 -8.27
N PHE A 64 -8.14 -17.47 -8.51
CA PHE A 64 -7.72 -18.87 -8.62
C PHE A 64 -7.93 -19.67 -7.32
N ALA A 65 -7.93 -18.99 -6.17
CA ALA A 65 -8.23 -19.59 -4.88
C ALA A 65 -9.74 -19.67 -4.57
N GLY A 66 -10.60 -19.19 -5.47
CA GLY A 66 -12.06 -19.34 -5.41
C GLY A 66 -12.79 -18.22 -4.66
N GLN A 67 -12.18 -17.04 -4.53
CA GLN A 67 -12.84 -15.83 -4.02
C GLN A 67 -12.68 -14.68 -5.02
N ASP A 68 -13.52 -13.66 -4.91
CA ASP A 68 -13.35 -12.44 -5.68
C ASP A 68 -12.28 -11.54 -5.04
N ALA A 69 -11.45 -10.94 -5.89
CA ALA A 69 -10.54 -9.88 -5.47
C ALA A 69 -11.35 -8.68 -4.99
N THR A 70 -11.04 -8.17 -3.81
CA THR A 70 -11.80 -7.07 -3.23
C THR A 70 -11.35 -5.72 -3.80
N ASP A 71 -12.33 -4.87 -4.13
CA ASP A 71 -12.13 -3.44 -4.39
C ASP A 71 -12.11 -2.61 -3.10
N ARG A 72 -12.35 -3.26 -1.96
CA ARG A 72 -12.43 -2.61 -0.66
C ARG A 72 -11.04 -2.33 -0.13
N THR A 73 -10.96 -1.23 0.58
CA THR A 73 -9.86 -0.83 1.46
C THR A 73 -9.93 -1.59 2.79
N LYS A 74 -8.84 -1.59 3.58
CA LYS A 74 -8.82 -2.32 4.87
C LYS A 74 -9.78 -1.68 5.88
N LEU A 75 -9.89 -0.34 5.82
CA LEU A 75 -10.82 0.61 6.47
C LEU A 75 -11.37 0.38 7.89
N SER A 76 -11.10 -0.71 8.61
CA SER A 76 -11.70 -0.96 9.93
C SER A 76 -10.80 -0.62 11.12
N GLY A 77 -9.83 0.29 10.98
CA GLY A 77 -9.05 0.71 12.15
C GLY A 77 -7.97 1.76 11.89
N GLU A 78 -6.72 1.31 11.71
CA GLU A 78 -5.55 2.20 11.74
C GLU A 78 -5.35 3.02 10.47
N LEU A 79 -5.48 2.42 9.29
CA LEU A 79 -5.36 3.14 8.01
C LEU A 79 -6.51 4.12 7.78
N PHE A 80 -7.73 3.77 8.20
CA PHE A 80 -8.84 4.71 8.18
C PHE A 80 -8.56 5.95 9.03
N ARG A 81 -8.03 5.76 10.25
CA ARG A 81 -7.63 6.87 11.11
C ARG A 81 -6.52 7.70 10.48
N LEU A 82 -5.52 7.05 9.87
CA LEU A 82 -4.44 7.73 9.15
C LEU A 82 -4.99 8.60 8.00
N TRP A 83 -5.88 8.04 7.16
CA TRP A 83 -6.49 8.78 6.06
C TRP A 83 -7.46 9.87 6.51
N MET A 84 -8.20 9.65 7.59
CA MET A 84 -9.06 10.69 8.18
C MET A 84 -8.23 11.85 8.74
N VAL A 85 -7.07 11.58 9.34
CA VAL A 85 -6.13 12.63 9.76
C VAL A 85 -5.65 13.42 8.54
N ILE A 86 -5.28 12.75 7.45
CA ILE A 86 -4.85 13.43 6.22
C ILE A 86 -5.98 14.27 5.62
N LYS A 87 -7.19 13.72 5.53
CA LYS A 87 -8.38 14.46 5.08
C LYS A 87 -8.67 15.68 5.95
N SER A 88 -8.53 15.55 7.28
CA SER A 88 -8.76 16.66 8.20
C SER A 88 -7.73 17.79 8.09
N LYS A 89 -6.56 17.50 7.52
CA LYS A 89 -5.45 18.46 7.37
C LYS A 89 -5.39 19.12 5.99
N LEU A 90 -6.20 18.70 5.03
CA LEU A 90 -6.36 19.41 3.75
C LEU A 90 -6.82 20.86 3.98
N SER A 91 -7.56 21.16 5.05
CA SER A 91 -7.80 22.56 5.46
C SER A 91 -6.59 23.11 6.25
N GLY A 92 -5.55 23.57 5.54
CA GLY A 92 -4.39 24.29 6.11
C GLY A 92 -3.08 23.49 6.25
N GLY A 93 -2.90 22.43 5.46
CA GLY A 93 -1.89 21.39 5.66
C GLY A 93 -0.42 21.81 5.53
N ASN A 94 0.38 21.43 6.52
CA ASN A 94 1.84 21.45 6.46
C ASN A 94 2.34 20.20 5.74
N MET A 95 2.99 20.37 4.59
CA MET A 95 3.59 19.29 3.78
C MET A 95 4.45 18.33 4.61
N GLN A 96 5.21 18.82 5.59
CA GLN A 96 6.03 17.99 6.47
C GLN A 96 5.19 16.94 7.20
N HIS A 97 4.00 17.32 7.67
CA HIS A 97 3.14 16.41 8.39
C HIS A 97 2.51 15.36 7.47
N LEU A 98 2.19 15.71 6.23
CA LEU A 98 1.75 14.74 5.22
C LEU A 98 2.83 13.67 5.03
N LEU A 99 4.08 14.09 4.88
CA LEU A 99 5.22 13.20 4.69
C LEU A 99 5.43 12.25 5.88
N GLU A 100 5.27 12.74 7.11
CA GLU A 100 5.27 11.89 8.31
C GLU A 100 4.14 10.84 8.30
N GLN A 101 2.96 11.20 7.78
CA GLN A 101 1.85 10.24 7.70
C GLN A 101 2.07 9.22 6.58
N CYS A 102 2.66 9.62 5.44
CA CYS A 102 3.08 8.70 4.39
C CYS A 102 4.10 7.69 4.94
N GLU A 103 5.15 8.15 5.66
CA GLU A 103 6.15 7.28 6.32
C GLU A 103 5.49 6.23 7.22
N ARG A 104 4.54 6.64 8.07
CA ARG A 104 3.79 5.73 8.95
C ARG A 104 2.94 4.74 8.15
N GLY A 105 2.31 5.20 7.07
CA GLY A 105 1.54 4.35 6.17
C GLY A 105 2.40 3.26 5.51
N GLU A 106 3.61 3.62 5.07
CA GLU A 106 4.57 2.69 4.45
C GLU A 106 5.11 1.65 5.46
N ALA A 107 5.28 2.02 6.73
CA ALA A 107 5.60 1.08 7.79
C ALA A 107 4.48 0.05 8.01
N VAL A 108 3.22 0.51 8.11
CA VAL A 108 2.05 -0.38 8.23
C VAL A 108 1.92 -1.29 7.02
N PHE A 109 2.19 -0.80 5.81
CA PHE A 109 2.22 -1.61 4.60
C PHE A 109 3.24 -2.76 4.73
N SER A 110 4.47 -2.42 5.11
CA SER A 110 5.56 -3.39 5.25
C SER A 110 5.20 -4.50 6.25
N GLU A 111 4.64 -4.13 7.40
CA GLU A 111 4.21 -5.08 8.42
C GLU A 111 3.15 -6.06 7.90
N VAL A 112 2.18 -5.60 7.10
CA VAL A 112 1.12 -6.47 6.56
C VAL A 112 1.72 -7.49 5.58
N TYR A 113 2.67 -7.07 4.75
CA TYR A 113 3.38 -7.96 3.82
C TYR A 113 4.26 -8.97 4.56
N GLU A 114 5.01 -8.53 5.58
CA GLU A 114 5.84 -9.41 6.41
C GLU A 114 4.99 -10.45 7.15
N LYS A 115 3.86 -10.03 7.75
CA LYS A 115 2.89 -10.94 8.38
C LYS A 115 2.37 -11.98 7.38
N ALA A 116 2.04 -11.57 6.15
CA ALA A 116 1.61 -12.50 5.11
C ALA A 116 2.70 -13.52 4.72
N LEU A 117 3.97 -13.11 4.66
CA LEU A 117 5.10 -14.01 4.36
C LEU A 117 5.39 -15.01 5.49
N ALA A 118 5.20 -14.58 6.74
CA ALA A 118 5.40 -15.38 7.95
C ALA A 118 4.37 -16.51 8.11
N GLU A 119 3.20 -16.40 7.47
CA GLU A 119 2.18 -17.46 7.50
C GLU A 119 2.68 -18.74 6.79
N GLU A 120 2.94 -19.78 7.58
CA GLU A 120 3.43 -21.06 7.07
C GLU A 120 2.32 -21.88 6.40
N ASN A 121 2.63 -22.46 5.23
CA ASN A 121 1.73 -23.35 4.48
C ASN A 121 0.36 -22.73 4.10
N LYS A 122 0.21 -21.41 4.15
CA LYS A 122 -1.01 -20.68 3.71
C LYS A 122 -0.90 -20.09 2.30
N LEU A 123 0.30 -20.03 1.73
CA LEU A 123 0.57 -19.44 0.43
C LEU A 123 1.46 -20.38 -0.38
N SER A 124 1.20 -20.47 -1.69
CA SER A 124 2.08 -21.18 -2.62
C SER A 124 3.46 -20.49 -2.71
N ILE A 125 4.46 -21.23 -3.19
CA ILE A 125 5.82 -20.68 -3.41
C ILE A 125 5.76 -19.49 -4.38
N GLY A 126 4.97 -19.59 -5.45
CA GLY A 126 4.79 -18.50 -6.42
C GLY A 126 4.21 -17.25 -5.78
N ALA A 127 3.17 -17.39 -4.94
CA ALA A 127 2.59 -16.27 -4.23
C ALA A 127 3.58 -15.63 -3.24
N LYS A 128 4.34 -16.45 -2.47
CA LYS A 128 5.36 -15.92 -1.56
C LYS A 128 6.45 -15.14 -2.32
N ASN A 129 6.92 -15.65 -3.46
CA ASN A 129 7.90 -14.97 -4.29
C ASN A 129 7.37 -13.62 -4.80
N LEU A 130 6.13 -13.58 -5.29
CA LEU A 130 5.50 -12.34 -5.73
C LEU A 130 5.42 -11.31 -4.59
N ILE A 131 4.92 -11.72 -3.42
CA ILE A 131 4.79 -10.85 -2.24
C ILE A 131 6.16 -10.33 -1.79
N GLN A 132 7.19 -11.17 -1.83
CA GLN A 132 8.56 -10.78 -1.50
C GLN A 132 9.13 -9.74 -2.49
N ILE A 133 8.85 -9.90 -3.79
CA ILE A 133 9.23 -8.94 -4.84
C ILE A 133 8.54 -7.59 -4.60
N GLN A 134 7.23 -7.61 -4.35
CA GLN A 134 6.46 -6.39 -4.09
C GLN A 134 6.93 -5.67 -2.82
N LEU A 135 7.21 -6.41 -1.73
CA LEU A 135 7.78 -5.84 -0.50
C LEU A 135 9.14 -5.18 -0.76
N SER A 136 10.00 -5.81 -1.56
CA SER A 136 11.30 -5.22 -1.93
C SER A 136 11.12 -3.93 -2.75
N GLN A 137 10.22 -3.94 -3.74
CA GLN A 137 9.94 -2.77 -4.58
C GLN A 137 9.31 -1.63 -3.79
N GLN A 138 8.48 -1.93 -2.78
CA GLN A 138 7.92 -0.91 -1.91
C GLN A 138 8.99 -0.31 -1.00
N ARG A 139 9.85 -1.12 -0.38
CA ARG A 139 10.94 -0.61 0.48
C ARG A 139 11.88 0.30 -0.30
N GLU A 140 12.24 -0.07 -1.53
CA GLU A 140 13.03 0.80 -2.41
C GLU A 140 12.29 2.13 -2.70
N ALA A 141 11.00 2.07 -3.02
CA ALA A 141 10.20 3.26 -3.26
C ALA A 141 10.11 4.14 -2.00
N HIS A 142 10.01 3.53 -0.83
CA HIS A 142 9.93 4.19 0.46
C HIS A 142 11.22 4.93 0.83
N GLU A 143 12.38 4.29 0.68
CA GLU A 143 13.67 4.96 0.89
C GLU A 143 13.87 6.16 -0.04
N ASN A 144 13.41 6.05 -1.29
CA ASN A 144 13.45 7.18 -2.23
C ASN A 144 12.56 8.36 -1.78
N ILE A 145 11.40 8.10 -1.15
CA ILE A 145 10.54 9.15 -0.59
C ILE A 145 11.27 9.87 0.53
N LYS A 146 11.91 9.15 1.47
CA LYS A 146 12.61 9.73 2.62
C LYS A 146 13.67 10.73 2.17
N ILE A 147 14.47 10.33 1.18
CA ILE A 147 15.49 11.19 0.56
C ILE A 147 14.88 12.46 -0.05
N LEU A 148 13.81 12.31 -0.86
CA LEU A 148 13.17 13.44 -1.54
C LEU A 148 12.45 14.41 -0.59
N CYS A 149 12.09 13.90 0.59
CA CYS A 149 11.27 14.61 1.55
C CYS A 149 12.07 15.15 2.75
N GLY A 150 13.36 14.82 2.83
CA GLY A 150 14.27 15.29 3.88
C GLY A 150 13.90 14.77 5.27
N ILE A 151 13.33 13.56 5.34
CA ILE A 151 12.90 12.87 6.56
C ILE A 151 13.80 11.67 6.87
#